data_AF-A0A7C1AEC5-F1
#
_entry.id   AF-A0A7C1AEC5-F1
#
_cell.length_a   1.000
_cell.length_b   1.000
_cell.length_c   1.000
_cell.angle_alpha   90.00
_cell.angle_beta   90.00
_cell.angle_gamma   90.00
#
_symmetry.space_group_name_H-M   'P 1'
#
loop_
_entity.id
_entity.type
_entity.pdbx_description
1 polymer ?
#
loop_
_entity_poly.entity_id
_entity_poly.type
_entity_poly.pdbx_seq_one_letter_code
_entity_poly.pdbx_strand_id
1 'polypeptide(L)'
;MNIKKNKESVTRFLGRNNLICWAILVGITIIFCIILYPGLVVTNRSYGLGDVADRDIKAPRDFFVEDVDATATKRQQAAEEVLTVYDYDSMLSTRLFLRVRRAFADLRAVIESERQSRKDKKRAADSNSNGDEAASVHDRIWEMKKYFEDQIDIKVSNGAYEILEKENFSKEIANIIIVILEKILNNGTVANKEILLREEGRGIIFKNVETKTEKIVYNLKRFYGLDQAKTMVRIVSDPFLKEIDYSLRNLIVDFSQLLIQPNITINRSETEQRRKNAAAGVKPILYKVKAGEMLLREGERVTNAQLIKLKALQDLVAHKQIMASSIGAAMLIIFLLTTIYLLSSNNNGQISHSHNKNVLFVASVLVTFFIIAKISGILSETLIQHTIFKISVSSVFFAIPLSAGTMTVCIFMGMNVAFAFTVVIATCIALIFQNRFEFFIYFLISGLMAGYWVQNCRERKVFIKAG
;
A
#
# COMPACT_ATOMS: atom_id res chain seq x y z
N MET A 1 -48.67 9.43 -54.84
CA MET A 1 -47.44 8.89 -55.48
C MET A 1 -46.21 8.87 -54.55
N ASN A 2 -46.13 9.70 -53.49
CA ASN A 2 -44.94 9.79 -52.62
C ASN A 2 -44.73 8.64 -51.61
N ILE A 3 -45.79 8.00 -51.11
CA ILE A 3 -45.66 6.91 -50.13
C ILE A 3 -45.03 5.66 -50.75
N LYS A 4 -45.37 5.32 -52.01
CA LYS A 4 -44.74 4.19 -52.74
C LYS A 4 -43.24 4.43 -52.96
N LYS A 5 -42.84 5.65 -53.32
CA LYS A 5 -41.44 6.02 -53.57
C LYS A 5 -40.58 5.98 -52.28
N ASN A 6 -41.14 6.41 -51.15
CA ASN A 6 -40.47 6.30 -49.83
C ASN A 6 -40.43 4.85 -49.31
N LYS A 7 -41.45 4.03 -49.61
CA LYS A 7 -41.44 2.60 -49.29
C LYS A 7 -40.36 1.88 -50.12
N GLU A 8 -40.20 2.25 -51.39
CA GLU A 8 -39.15 1.71 -52.26
C GLU A 8 -37.73 2.15 -51.86
N SER A 9 -37.54 3.39 -51.40
CA SER A 9 -36.21 3.86 -50.95
C SER A 9 -35.77 3.16 -49.66
N VAL A 10 -36.65 3.05 -48.67
CA VAL A 10 -36.39 2.35 -47.39
C VAL A 10 -36.14 0.85 -47.62
N THR A 11 -36.92 0.23 -48.51
CA THR A 11 -36.76 -1.20 -48.81
C THR A 11 -35.51 -1.51 -49.62
N ARG A 12 -35.06 -0.62 -50.51
CA ARG A 12 -33.76 -0.75 -51.20
C ARG A 12 -32.57 -0.49 -50.29
N PHE A 13 -32.69 0.46 -49.36
CA PHE A 13 -31.66 0.73 -48.35
C PHE A 13 -31.45 -0.49 -47.44
N LEU A 14 -32.53 -1.08 -46.94
CA LEU A 14 -32.47 -2.30 -46.14
C LEU A 14 -32.03 -3.55 -46.94
N GLY A 15 -32.11 -3.58 -48.27
CA GLY A 15 -31.95 -4.82 -49.05
C GLY A 15 -30.56 -5.14 -49.60
N ARG A 16 -29.56 -4.24 -49.51
CA ARG A 16 -28.36 -4.33 -50.38
C ARG A 16 -27.00 -4.41 -49.68
N ASN A 17 -26.89 -4.30 -48.35
CA ASN A 17 -25.59 -4.25 -47.68
C ASN A 17 -25.54 -5.06 -46.38
N ASN A 18 -24.62 -6.02 -46.27
CA ASN A 18 -24.40 -6.84 -45.06
C ASN A 18 -24.00 -5.98 -43.85
N LEU A 19 -23.37 -4.83 -44.10
CA LEU A 19 -23.02 -3.82 -43.10
C LEU A 19 -24.23 -3.30 -42.30
N ILE A 20 -25.41 -3.25 -42.92
CA ILE A 20 -26.64 -2.78 -42.26
C ILE A 20 -27.15 -3.81 -41.25
N CYS A 21 -27.02 -5.11 -41.54
CA CYS A 21 -27.31 -6.16 -40.57
C CYS A 21 -26.39 -6.04 -39.35
N TRP A 22 -25.08 -5.91 -39.56
CA TRP A 22 -24.13 -5.74 -38.46
C TRP A 22 -24.40 -4.46 -37.65
N ALA A 23 -24.76 -3.34 -38.30
CA ALA A 23 -25.14 -2.12 -37.61
C ALA A 23 -26.41 -2.30 -36.76
N ILE A 24 -27.42 -3.00 -37.27
CA ILE A 24 -28.65 -3.32 -36.53
C ILE A 24 -28.32 -4.20 -35.32
N LEU A 25 -27.50 -5.23 -35.50
CA LEU A 25 -27.05 -6.14 -34.44
C LEU A 25 -26.32 -5.41 -33.31
N VAL A 26 -25.37 -4.54 -33.66
CA VAL A 26 -24.64 -3.73 -32.69
C VAL A 26 -25.59 -2.77 -31.97
N GLY A 27 -26.48 -2.10 -32.70
CA GLY A 27 -27.47 -1.19 -32.12
C GLY A 27 -28.38 -1.87 -31.08
N ILE A 28 -28.90 -3.06 -31.39
CA ILE A 28 -29.75 -3.84 -30.46
C ILE A 28 -28.94 -4.28 -29.24
N THR A 29 -27.70 -4.72 -29.44
CA THR A 29 -26.83 -5.15 -28.34
C THR A 29 -26.57 -3.98 -27.38
N ILE A 30 -26.34 -2.78 -27.90
CA ILE A 30 -26.18 -1.56 -27.10
C ILE A 30 -27.47 -1.25 -26.32
N ILE A 31 -28.62 -1.23 -26.99
CA ILE A 31 -29.92 -0.98 -26.35
C ILE A 31 -30.17 -1.98 -25.21
N PHE A 32 -29.91 -3.27 -25.47
CA PHE A 32 -30.09 -4.31 -24.48
C PHE A 32 -29.14 -4.16 -23.30
N CYS A 33 -27.86 -3.84 -23.53
CA CYS A 33 -26.90 -3.60 -22.44
C CYS A 33 -27.31 -2.42 -21.56
N ILE A 34 -27.83 -1.34 -22.16
CA ILE A 34 -28.34 -0.17 -21.43
C ILE A 34 -29.54 -0.55 -20.55
N ILE A 35 -30.48 -1.35 -21.09
CA ILE A 35 -31.67 -1.79 -20.34
C ILE A 35 -31.31 -2.79 -19.23
N LEU A 36 -30.32 -3.66 -19.46
CA LEU A 36 -29.91 -4.67 -18.47
C LEU A 36 -29.09 -4.03 -17.35
N TYR A 37 -28.20 -3.09 -17.68
CA TYR A 37 -27.32 -2.40 -16.74
C TYR A 37 -27.50 -0.87 -16.83
N PRO A 38 -28.57 -0.30 -16.24
CA PRO A 38 -28.82 1.14 -16.26
C PRO A 38 -27.69 1.96 -15.62
N GLY A 39 -26.93 1.36 -14.70
CA GLY A 39 -25.73 1.95 -14.09
C GLY A 39 -24.54 2.17 -15.04
N LEU A 40 -24.59 1.70 -16.29
CA LEU A 40 -23.61 2.05 -17.33
C LEU A 40 -23.81 3.49 -17.86
N VAL A 41 -25.03 4.01 -17.78
CA VAL A 41 -25.40 5.34 -18.30
C VAL A 41 -25.69 6.32 -17.18
N VAL A 42 -26.28 5.85 -16.08
CA VAL A 42 -26.57 6.69 -14.90
C VAL A 42 -25.37 6.69 -13.97
N THR A 43 -24.52 7.70 -14.07
CA THR A 43 -23.55 8.01 -13.02
C THR A 43 -24.29 8.67 -11.86
N ASN A 44 -24.34 8.01 -10.70
CA ASN A 44 -24.77 8.69 -9.49
C ASN A 44 -23.81 9.86 -9.23
N ARG A 45 -24.33 11.08 -9.04
CA ARG A 45 -23.51 12.25 -8.65
C ARG A 45 -22.71 11.89 -7.40
N SER A 46 -21.39 11.98 -7.51
CA SER A 46 -20.47 11.88 -6.38
C SER A 46 -20.37 13.27 -5.76
N TYR A 47 -20.70 13.40 -4.47
CA TYR A 47 -20.60 14.67 -3.76
C TYR A 47 -19.15 14.92 -3.32
N GLY A 48 -18.68 16.15 -3.53
CA GLY A 48 -17.42 16.68 -3.03
C GLY A 48 -17.56 17.35 -1.66
N LEU A 49 -16.43 17.74 -1.08
CA LEU A 49 -16.39 18.53 0.15
C LEU A 49 -17.02 19.90 -0.09
N GLY A 50 -17.98 20.29 0.76
CA GLY A 50 -18.65 21.58 0.68
C GLY A 50 -19.83 21.65 -0.31
N ASP A 51 -20.08 20.59 -1.07
CA ASP A 51 -21.27 20.50 -1.93
C ASP A 51 -22.55 20.50 -1.06
N VAL A 52 -23.64 21.02 -1.62
CA VAL A 52 -24.96 20.99 -1.00
C VAL A 52 -25.71 19.76 -1.49
N ALA A 53 -26.34 19.04 -0.57
CA ALA A 53 -27.12 17.86 -0.87
C ALA A 53 -28.42 18.22 -1.61
N ASP A 54 -28.57 17.71 -2.83
CA ASP A 54 -29.82 17.85 -3.61
C ASP A 54 -30.98 16.98 -3.08
N ARG A 55 -30.70 15.96 -2.24
CA ARG A 55 -31.71 15.02 -1.69
C ARG A 55 -31.19 14.30 -0.45
N ASP A 56 -32.12 13.75 0.33
CA ASP A 56 -31.81 12.84 1.43
C ASP A 56 -31.09 11.56 0.97
N ILE A 57 -30.00 11.20 1.65
CA ILE A 57 -29.23 9.98 1.41
C ILE A 57 -29.19 9.15 2.69
N LYS A 58 -29.75 7.94 2.62
CA LYS A 58 -29.74 6.96 3.71
C LYS A 58 -28.86 5.77 3.38
N ALA A 59 -28.29 5.14 4.40
CA ALA A 59 -27.56 3.89 4.27
C ALA A 59 -28.49 2.75 3.79
N PRO A 60 -28.23 2.10 2.64
CA PRO A 60 -29.10 1.04 2.11
C PRO A 60 -28.98 -0.28 2.86
N ARG A 61 -27.85 -0.50 3.56
CA ARG A 61 -27.55 -1.69 4.36
C ARG A 61 -26.53 -1.34 5.44
N ASP A 62 -26.30 -2.28 6.35
CA ASP A 62 -25.21 -2.17 7.31
C ASP A 62 -23.85 -2.22 6.60
N PHE A 63 -22.93 -1.33 6.97
CA PHE A 63 -21.55 -1.36 6.49
C PHE A 63 -20.57 -0.78 7.51
N PHE A 64 -19.29 -1.05 7.31
CA PHE A 64 -18.22 -0.55 8.16
C PHE A 64 -17.52 0.63 7.50
N VAL A 65 -17.20 1.63 8.31
CA VAL A 65 -16.46 2.83 7.89
C VAL A 65 -15.25 2.98 8.80
N GLU A 66 -14.11 3.33 8.22
CA GLU A 66 -12.90 3.63 8.99
C GLU A 66 -13.06 4.94 9.77
N ASP A 67 -12.78 4.87 11.06
CA ASP A 67 -12.56 6.04 11.90
C ASP A 67 -11.12 6.50 11.71
N VAL A 68 -10.94 7.48 10.82
CA VAL A 68 -9.61 7.99 10.45
C VAL A 68 -8.93 8.65 11.64
N ASP A 69 -9.68 9.37 12.49
CA ASP A 69 -9.15 10.11 13.62
C ASP A 69 -8.73 9.17 14.75
N ALA A 70 -9.59 8.20 15.09
CA ALA A 70 -9.24 7.19 16.09
C ALA A 70 -8.09 6.30 15.63
N THR A 71 -8.07 5.94 14.33
CA THR A 71 -6.96 5.16 13.75
C THR A 71 -5.67 5.96 13.76
N ALA A 72 -5.68 7.24 13.40
CA ALA A 72 -4.51 8.11 13.43
C ALA A 72 -3.97 8.27 14.87
N THR A 73 -4.87 8.48 15.83
CA THR A 73 -4.52 8.58 17.25
C THR A 73 -3.83 7.29 17.74
N LYS A 74 -4.39 6.13 17.38
CA LYS A 74 -3.81 4.83 17.74
C LYS A 74 -2.47 4.55 17.05
N ARG A 75 -2.31 5.00 15.80
CA ARG A 75 -1.02 4.95 15.07
C ARG A 75 0.04 5.80 15.75
N GLN A 76 -0.33 7.00 16.20
CA GLN A 76 0.57 7.89 16.91
C GLN A 76 0.98 7.29 18.26
N GLN A 77 0.02 6.77 19.04
CA GLN A 77 0.31 6.07 20.30
C GLN A 77 1.28 4.90 20.09
N ALA A 78 1.02 4.05 19.09
CA ALA A 78 1.90 2.94 18.77
C ALA A 78 3.31 3.39 18.36
N ALA A 79 3.45 4.53 17.66
CA ALA A 79 4.76 5.11 17.34
C ALA A 79 5.46 5.67 18.58
N GLU A 80 4.73 6.32 19.48
CA GLU A 80 5.28 6.90 20.72
C GLU A 80 5.70 5.83 21.75
N GLU A 81 5.06 4.66 21.73
CA GLU A 81 5.41 3.51 22.56
C GLU A 81 6.74 2.84 22.14
N VAL A 82 7.24 3.12 20.93
CA VAL A 82 8.53 2.59 20.46
C VAL A 82 9.68 3.22 21.25
N LEU A 83 10.41 2.36 21.96
CA LEU A 83 11.63 2.73 22.68
C LEU A 83 12.70 3.24 21.70
N THR A 84 13.44 4.26 22.15
CA THR A 84 14.57 4.81 21.39
C THR A 84 15.74 3.82 21.34
N VAL A 85 16.37 3.73 20.17
CA VAL A 85 17.51 2.83 19.95
C VAL A 85 18.81 3.60 20.14
N TYR A 86 19.68 3.07 21.00
CA TYR A 86 21.03 3.56 21.23
C TYR A 86 22.04 2.51 20.83
N ASP A 87 22.95 2.91 19.95
CA ASP A 87 24.04 2.09 19.45
C ASP A 87 25.23 2.19 20.40
N TYR A 88 25.70 1.02 20.82
CA TYR A 88 26.88 0.83 21.64
C TYR A 88 28.01 0.25 20.80
N ASP A 89 29.07 1.03 20.67
CA ASP A 89 30.31 0.62 20.02
C ASP A 89 31.24 -0.03 21.06
N SER A 90 31.20 -1.37 21.13
CA SER A 90 32.09 -2.14 22.02
C SER A 90 33.54 -2.18 21.54
N MET A 91 33.84 -1.81 20.30
CA MET A 91 35.18 -1.84 19.73
C MET A 91 35.91 -0.51 19.85
N LEU A 92 35.22 0.57 20.20
CA LEU A 92 35.82 1.89 20.38
C LEU A 92 36.99 1.86 21.37
N SER A 93 36.81 1.22 22.52
CA SER A 93 37.85 1.08 23.54
C SER A 93 39.09 0.38 22.98
N THR A 94 38.91 -0.79 22.34
CA THR A 94 39.99 -1.55 21.69
C THR A 94 40.73 -0.73 20.63
N ARG A 95 40.00 0.02 19.78
CA ARG A 95 40.62 0.88 18.76
C ARG A 95 41.40 2.03 19.36
N LEU A 96 40.91 2.65 20.44
CA LEU A 96 41.63 3.70 21.15
C LEU A 96 42.88 3.14 21.84
N PHE A 97 42.81 1.95 22.45
CA PHE A 97 43.95 1.32 23.10
C PHE A 97 45.08 1.00 22.11
N LEU A 98 44.73 0.49 20.93
CA LEU A 98 45.69 0.22 19.87
C LEU A 98 46.34 1.51 19.33
N ARG A 99 45.57 2.59 19.16
CA ARG A 99 46.09 3.90 18.75
C ARG A 99 47.09 4.45 19.76
N VAL A 100 46.73 4.48 21.05
CA VAL A 100 47.62 4.95 22.12
C VAL A 100 48.90 4.10 22.20
N ARG A 101 48.77 2.76 22.16
CA ARG A 101 49.94 1.87 22.20
C ARG A 101 50.89 2.08 21.02
N ARG A 102 50.35 2.18 19.80
CA ARG A 102 51.16 2.38 18.59
C ARG A 102 51.88 3.72 18.63
N ALA A 103 51.16 4.82 18.90
CA ALA A 103 51.75 6.16 18.94
C ALA A 103 52.93 6.26 19.93
N PHE A 104 52.81 5.65 21.12
CA PHE A 104 53.92 5.60 22.08
C PHE A 104 55.04 4.65 21.66
N ALA A 105 54.71 3.50 21.05
CA ALA A 105 55.70 2.51 20.61
C ALA A 105 56.55 3.03 19.43
N ASP A 106 55.93 3.71 18.47
CA ASP A 106 56.60 4.23 17.28
C ASP A 106 57.66 5.28 17.67
N LEU A 107 57.33 6.21 18.58
CA LEU A 107 58.30 7.19 19.07
C LEU A 107 59.39 6.57 19.94
N ARG A 108 59.05 5.56 20.76
CA ARG A 108 60.07 4.84 21.51
C ARG A 108 61.05 4.11 20.60
N ALA A 109 60.57 3.48 19.53
CA ALA A 109 61.42 2.81 18.55
C ALA A 109 62.39 3.79 17.87
N VAL A 110 61.93 5.02 17.57
CA VAL A 110 62.79 6.09 17.05
C VAL A 110 63.89 6.44 18.06
N ILE A 111 63.53 6.66 19.33
CA ILE A 111 64.50 6.94 20.41
C ILE A 111 65.53 5.81 20.55
N GLU A 112 65.08 4.56 20.54
CA GLU A 112 65.95 3.38 20.65
C GLU A 112 66.87 3.22 19.44
N SER A 113 66.36 3.43 18.22
CA SER A 113 67.14 3.35 16.99
C SER A 113 68.25 4.40 16.91
N GLU A 114 67.97 5.63 17.35
CA GLU A 114 68.96 6.71 17.42
C GLU A 114 70.00 6.44 18.51
N ARG A 115 69.57 5.95 19.68
CA ARG A 115 70.49 5.51 20.74
C ARG A 115 71.41 4.38 20.28
N GLN A 116 70.89 3.42 19.51
CA GLN A 116 71.65 2.28 19.01
C GLN A 116 72.62 2.68 17.90
N SER A 117 72.16 3.44 16.89
CA SER A 117 73.03 4.00 15.83
C SER A 117 74.20 4.80 16.41
N ARG A 118 73.96 5.53 17.50
CA ARG A 118 75.01 6.29 18.20
C ARG A 118 75.94 5.42 19.04
N LYS A 119 75.45 4.35 19.70
CA LYS A 119 76.32 3.36 20.37
C LYS A 119 77.26 2.70 19.37
N ASP A 120 76.78 2.41 18.17
CA ASP A 120 77.58 1.79 17.11
C ASP A 120 78.59 2.79 16.52
N LYS A 121 78.25 4.09 16.41
CA LYS A 121 79.18 5.16 16.03
C LYS A 121 80.24 5.49 17.10
N LYS A 122 79.87 5.50 18.39
CA LYS A 122 80.82 5.67 19.51
C LYS A 122 81.78 4.48 19.67
N ARG A 123 81.39 3.27 19.26
CA ARG A 123 82.28 2.10 19.22
C ARG A 123 83.29 2.17 18.06
N ALA A 124 83.02 2.98 17.04
CA ALA A 124 83.87 3.14 15.86
C ALA A 124 84.77 4.40 15.90
N ALA A 125 84.58 5.32 16.85
CA ALA A 125 85.35 6.55 16.98
C ALA A 125 85.88 6.75 18.42
N ASP A 126 87.19 6.79 18.57
CA ASP A 126 87.86 7.15 19.83
C ASP A 126 87.49 8.59 20.24
N SER A 127 86.89 8.69 21.43
CA SER A 127 86.76 9.84 22.34
C SER A 127 86.94 11.27 21.79
N ASN A 128 85.84 12.03 21.70
CA ASN A 128 85.57 13.28 22.45
C ASN A 128 84.54 14.16 21.71
N SER A 129 83.28 14.13 22.14
CA SER A 129 82.32 15.23 21.93
C SER A 129 81.08 15.01 22.81
N ASN A 130 81.09 15.58 24.02
CA ASN A 130 79.97 15.54 24.96
C ASN A 130 79.00 16.74 24.81
N GLY A 131 79.08 17.51 23.73
CA GLY A 131 78.30 18.75 23.53
C GLY A 131 77.03 18.61 22.67
N ASP A 132 77.04 17.74 21.66
CA ASP A 132 75.97 17.66 20.62
C ASP A 132 74.99 16.49 20.84
N GLU A 133 75.05 15.84 22.02
CA GLU A 133 74.29 14.62 22.32
C GLU A 133 72.78 14.84 22.37
N ALA A 134 72.30 15.99 22.87
CA ALA A 134 70.87 16.22 23.09
C ALA A 134 70.14 16.80 21.86
N ALA A 135 70.81 17.64 21.06
CA ALA A 135 70.15 18.42 20.01
C ALA A 135 69.52 17.56 18.89
N SER A 136 70.25 16.56 18.36
CA SER A 136 69.75 15.81 17.19
C SER A 136 68.66 14.76 17.51
N VAL A 137 68.56 14.25 18.74
CA VAL A 137 67.46 13.33 19.12
C VAL A 137 66.19 14.13 19.40
N HIS A 138 66.33 15.27 20.07
CA HIS A 138 65.25 16.20 20.35
C HIS A 138 64.56 16.66 19.05
N ASP A 139 65.34 17.17 18.08
CA ASP A 139 64.78 17.67 16.81
C ASP A 139 63.95 16.60 16.09
N ARG A 140 64.43 15.35 16.07
CA ARG A 140 63.74 14.23 15.40
C ARG A 140 62.44 13.84 16.10
N ILE A 141 62.41 13.86 17.44
CA ILE A 141 61.18 13.60 18.22
C ILE A 141 60.15 14.71 17.95
N TRP A 142 60.60 15.96 17.84
CA TRP A 142 59.73 17.11 17.59
C TRP A 142 59.21 17.18 16.15
N GLU A 143 59.98 16.73 15.15
CA GLU A 143 59.48 16.51 13.79
C GLU A 143 58.29 15.53 13.75
N MET A 144 58.33 14.50 14.60
CA MET A 144 57.27 13.49 14.69
C MET A 144 56.06 13.92 15.53
N LYS A 145 56.08 15.11 16.14
CA LYS A 145 54.96 15.59 16.96
C LYS A 145 53.65 15.57 16.19
N LYS A 146 53.65 16.04 14.94
CA LYS A 146 52.44 16.06 14.10
C LYS A 146 51.93 14.65 13.82
N TYR A 147 52.84 13.72 13.51
CA TYR A 147 52.49 12.31 13.33
C TYR A 147 51.86 11.73 14.60
N PHE A 148 52.42 12.03 15.77
CA PHE A 148 51.87 11.58 17.05
C PHE A 148 50.46 12.10 17.26
N GLU A 149 50.23 13.41 17.12
CA GLU A 149 48.91 14.05 17.23
C GLU A 149 47.88 13.43 16.27
N ASP A 150 48.26 13.19 15.01
CA ASP A 150 47.41 12.55 14.00
C ASP A 150 47.07 11.09 14.34
N GLN A 151 48.00 10.33 14.96
CA GLN A 151 47.76 8.94 15.35
C GLN A 151 46.78 8.81 16.53
N ILE A 152 46.89 9.70 17.53
CA ILE A 152 46.04 9.67 18.72
C ILE A 152 44.78 10.54 18.59
N ASP A 153 44.66 11.31 17.52
CA ASP A 153 43.52 12.19 17.21
C ASP A 153 43.25 13.25 18.30
N ILE A 154 44.32 13.75 18.92
CA ILE A 154 44.27 14.86 19.89
C ILE A 154 45.43 15.83 19.66
N LYS A 155 45.20 17.11 19.96
CA LYS A 155 46.25 18.12 19.96
C LYS A 155 47.02 18.09 21.28
N VAL A 156 48.34 18.17 21.21
CA VAL A 156 49.22 18.09 22.38
C VAL A 156 49.97 19.42 22.55
N SER A 157 49.88 19.98 23.75
CA SER A 157 50.62 21.21 24.06
C SER A 157 52.13 20.96 24.04
N ASN A 158 52.92 21.97 23.69
CA ASN A 158 54.38 21.85 23.63
C ASN A 158 54.98 21.39 24.97
N GLY A 159 54.49 21.92 26.09
CA GLY A 159 54.94 21.50 27.42
C GLY A 159 54.57 20.06 27.76
N ALA A 160 53.39 19.57 27.34
CA ALA A 160 53.02 18.18 27.56
C ALA A 160 53.88 17.23 26.71
N TYR A 161 54.19 17.62 25.46
CA TYR A 161 55.05 16.82 24.59
C TYR A 161 56.49 16.73 25.14
N GLU A 162 57.01 17.82 25.70
CA GLU A 162 58.33 17.84 26.36
C GLU A 162 58.39 16.89 27.58
N ILE A 163 57.32 16.78 28.36
CA ILE A 163 57.24 15.82 29.47
C ILE A 163 57.27 14.38 28.94
N LEU A 164 56.55 14.08 27.85
CA LEU A 164 56.59 12.76 27.22
C LEU A 164 57.98 12.40 26.69
N GLU A 165 58.70 13.37 26.14
CA GLU A 165 60.08 13.23 25.70
C GLU A 165 61.02 12.90 26.88
N LYS A 166 60.91 13.64 28.00
CA LYS A 166 61.68 13.36 29.23
C LYS A 166 61.45 11.95 29.76
N GLU A 167 60.20 11.49 29.71
CA GLU A 167 59.79 10.14 30.11
C GLU A 167 60.02 9.08 29.02
N ASN A 168 60.68 9.42 27.91
CA ASN A 168 60.99 8.53 26.78
C ASN A 168 59.77 7.77 26.22
N PHE A 169 58.59 8.39 26.23
CA PHE A 169 57.32 7.77 25.83
C PHE A 169 57.13 6.39 26.49
N SER A 170 57.26 6.34 27.83
CA SER A 170 57.28 5.09 28.59
C SER A 170 56.03 4.22 28.35
N LYS A 171 56.22 2.89 28.46
CA LYS A 171 55.12 1.94 28.30
C LYS A 171 54.10 2.03 29.44
N GLU A 172 54.57 2.44 30.61
CA GLU A 172 53.77 2.61 31.81
C GLU A 172 52.75 3.74 31.64
N ILE A 173 53.16 4.90 31.12
CA ILE A 173 52.25 6.02 30.85
C ILE A 173 51.12 5.59 29.90
N ALA A 174 51.47 4.95 28.78
CA ALA A 174 50.49 4.45 27.81
C ALA A 174 49.52 3.44 28.46
N ASN A 175 50.01 2.53 29.29
CA ASN A 175 49.18 1.55 29.99
C ASN A 175 48.24 2.21 31.02
N ILE A 176 48.70 3.21 31.76
CA ILE A 176 47.85 3.92 32.73
C ILE A 176 46.72 4.65 32.00
N ILE A 177 47.02 5.36 30.90
CA ILE A 177 46.00 6.01 30.05
C ILE A 177 44.97 4.97 29.57
N ILE A 178 45.43 3.80 29.11
CA ILE A 178 44.55 2.72 28.63
C ILE A 178 43.64 2.20 29.74
N VAL A 179 44.17 1.95 30.94
CA VAL A 179 43.37 1.46 32.08
C VAL A 179 42.31 2.48 32.50
N ILE A 180 42.64 3.78 32.48
CA ILE A 180 41.70 4.85 32.77
C ILE A 180 40.59 4.88 31.70
N LEU A 181 40.96 4.89 30.42
CA LEU A 181 40.01 4.89 29.31
C LEU A 181 39.10 3.66 29.34
N GLU A 182 39.65 2.48 29.65
CA GLU A 182 38.89 1.24 29.78
C GLU A 182 37.81 1.35 30.85
N LYS A 183 38.17 1.83 32.04
CA LYS A 183 37.23 1.93 33.15
C LYS A 183 36.11 2.95 32.90
N ILE A 184 36.42 4.05 32.19
CA ILE A 184 35.42 5.06 31.81
C ILE A 184 34.52 4.54 30.68
N LEU A 185 35.10 3.99 29.60
CA LEU A 185 34.35 3.55 28.43
C LEU A 185 33.52 2.28 28.70
N ASN A 186 33.99 1.36 29.55
CA ASN A 186 33.22 0.17 29.93
C ASN A 186 31.95 0.53 30.73
N ASN A 187 31.97 1.63 31.49
CA ASN A 187 30.76 2.12 32.14
C ASN A 187 29.77 2.76 31.13
N GLY A 188 30.27 3.21 29.98
CA GLY A 188 29.51 3.80 28.89
C GLY A 188 29.43 5.32 28.96
N THR A 189 29.72 5.97 27.83
CA THR A 189 29.74 7.42 27.67
C THR A 189 28.80 7.85 26.55
N VAL A 190 27.86 8.73 26.87
CA VAL A 190 26.90 9.32 25.92
C VAL A 190 27.26 10.75 25.56
N ALA A 191 27.01 11.12 24.31
CA ALA A 191 27.26 12.47 23.83
C ALA A 191 26.42 13.53 24.56
N ASN A 192 25.13 13.25 24.75
CA ASN A 192 24.21 14.14 25.48
C ASN A 192 23.40 13.32 26.49
N LYS A 193 23.73 13.50 27.78
CA LYS A 193 23.08 12.80 28.89
C LYS A 193 21.66 13.31 29.13
N GLU A 194 21.36 14.57 28.85
CA GLU A 194 20.01 15.11 29.03
C GLU A 194 19.01 14.45 28.09
N ILE A 195 19.39 14.25 26.82
CA ILE A 195 18.55 13.55 25.82
C ILE A 195 18.29 12.12 26.28
N LEU A 196 19.33 11.42 26.76
CA LEU A 196 19.20 10.07 27.30
C LEU A 196 18.22 10.01 28.48
N LEU A 197 18.33 10.95 29.42
CA LEU A 197 17.51 10.95 30.64
C LEU A 197 16.03 11.29 30.39
N ARG A 198 15.67 11.89 29.24
CA ARG A 198 14.26 12.04 28.85
C ARG A 198 13.54 10.69 28.69
N GLU A 199 14.30 9.63 28.43
CA GLU A 199 13.81 8.26 28.26
C GLU A 199 13.82 7.46 29.57
N GLU A 200 14.20 8.05 30.72
CA GLU A 200 14.36 7.34 31.99
C GLU A 200 13.08 6.61 32.44
N GLY A 201 11.90 7.16 32.12
CA GLY A 201 10.61 6.54 32.48
C GLY A 201 10.24 5.30 31.66
N ARG A 202 10.76 5.13 30.44
CA ARG A 202 10.40 4.04 29.52
C ARG A 202 11.55 3.06 29.30
N GLY A 203 12.78 3.51 29.50
CA GLY A 203 14.00 2.79 29.12
C GLY A 203 14.37 2.98 27.66
N ILE A 204 15.49 2.40 27.27
CA ILE A 204 16.01 2.44 25.90
C ILE A 204 16.34 1.04 25.40
N ILE A 205 16.36 0.89 24.08
CA ILE A 205 16.98 -0.27 23.44
C ILE A 205 18.47 0.01 23.32
N PHE A 206 19.26 -0.77 24.04
CA PHE A 206 20.70 -0.76 24.00
C PHE A 206 21.19 -1.84 23.03
N LYS A 207 21.68 -1.41 21.88
CA LYS A 207 22.08 -2.28 20.77
C LYS A 207 23.59 -2.29 20.62
N ASN A 208 24.22 -3.46 20.69
CA ASN A 208 25.63 -3.58 20.38
C ASN A 208 25.81 -3.65 18.85
N VAL A 209 26.60 -2.72 18.29
CA VAL A 209 26.76 -2.58 16.83
C VAL A 209 27.43 -3.80 16.18
N GLU A 210 28.36 -4.43 16.89
CA GLU A 210 29.17 -5.54 16.37
C GLU A 210 28.41 -6.88 16.43
N THR A 211 27.89 -7.21 17.61
CA THR A 211 27.20 -8.48 17.85
C THR A 211 25.75 -8.45 17.38
N LYS A 212 25.21 -7.26 17.08
CA LYS A 212 23.79 -7.01 16.78
C LYS A 212 22.83 -7.49 17.87
N THR A 213 23.32 -7.61 19.10
CA THR A 213 22.50 -7.99 20.24
C THR A 213 21.79 -6.77 20.82
N GLU A 214 20.54 -6.95 21.24
CA GLU A 214 19.69 -5.89 21.79
C GLU A 214 19.27 -6.24 23.21
N LYS A 215 19.31 -5.24 24.10
CA LYS A 215 18.82 -5.36 25.48
C LYS A 215 18.09 -4.09 25.87
N ILE A 216 17.04 -4.21 26.67
CA ILE A 216 16.34 -3.05 27.21
C ILE A 216 17.03 -2.61 28.51
N VAL A 217 17.33 -1.32 28.62
CA VAL A 217 18.01 -0.73 29.79
C VAL A 217 17.15 0.37 30.37
N TYR A 218 16.81 0.24 31.66
CA TYR A 218 16.01 1.23 32.40
C TYR A 218 16.88 2.15 33.27
N ASN A 219 17.96 1.63 33.86
CA ASN A 219 18.86 2.46 34.66
C ASN A 219 19.83 3.24 33.75
N LEU A 220 19.38 4.41 33.29
CA LEU A 220 20.13 5.28 32.39
C LEU A 220 21.16 6.16 33.12
N LYS A 221 20.95 6.41 34.42
CA LYS A 221 21.82 7.26 35.25
C LYS A 221 23.25 6.75 35.37
N ARG A 222 23.44 5.42 35.25
CA ARG A 222 24.75 4.78 35.30
C ARG A 222 25.72 5.28 34.23
N PHE A 223 25.21 5.65 33.04
CA PHE A 223 26.05 6.11 31.94
C PHE A 223 26.56 7.52 32.19
N TYR A 224 27.80 7.79 31.78
CA TYR A 224 28.39 9.12 31.92
C TYR A 224 28.04 10.01 30.73
N GLY A 225 27.71 11.27 31.00
CA GLY A 225 27.80 12.31 29.96
C GLY A 225 29.26 12.64 29.67
N LEU A 226 29.58 13.26 28.53
CA LEU A 226 30.97 13.58 28.18
C LEU A 226 31.71 14.38 29.26
N ASP A 227 31.10 15.45 29.78
CA ASP A 227 31.73 16.27 30.82
C ASP A 227 31.83 15.53 32.17
N GLN A 228 30.84 14.69 32.46
CA GLN A 228 30.88 13.82 33.63
C GLN A 228 32.01 12.79 33.51
N ALA A 229 32.17 12.17 32.34
CA ALA A 229 33.24 11.20 32.08
C ALA A 229 34.61 11.84 32.27
N LYS A 230 34.82 13.06 31.73
CA LYS A 230 36.05 13.84 31.94
C LYS A 230 36.30 14.14 33.41
N THR A 231 35.28 14.49 34.18
CA THR A 231 35.41 14.71 35.63
C THR A 231 35.78 13.42 36.35
N MET A 232 35.15 12.30 35.97
CA MET A 232 35.41 10.98 36.55
C MET A 232 36.83 10.48 36.28
N VAL A 233 37.51 10.93 35.23
CA VAL A 233 38.93 10.60 34.97
C VAL A 233 39.78 10.86 36.21
N ARG A 234 39.64 12.02 36.85
CA ARG A 234 40.46 12.39 38.03
C ARG A 234 40.24 11.45 39.22
N ILE A 235 39.01 10.98 39.38
CA ILE A 235 38.63 10.06 40.47
C ILE A 235 39.12 8.64 40.16
N VAL A 236 38.95 8.20 38.92
CA VAL A 236 39.33 6.86 38.48
C VAL A 236 40.85 6.69 38.39
N SER A 237 41.57 7.76 38.08
CA SER A 237 43.02 7.75 37.94
C SER A 237 43.77 7.82 39.28
N ASP A 238 43.17 8.38 40.34
CA ASP A 238 43.86 8.60 41.62
C ASP A 238 44.58 7.34 42.18
N PRO A 239 43.98 6.14 42.22
CA PRO A 239 44.66 4.94 42.70
C PRO A 239 45.94 4.57 41.94
N PHE A 240 46.03 4.97 40.66
CA PHE A 240 47.16 4.65 39.77
C PHE A 240 48.22 5.74 39.75
N LEU A 241 47.93 6.94 40.26
CA LEU A 241 48.78 8.12 40.13
C LEU A 241 49.37 8.60 41.48
N LYS A 242 49.11 7.89 42.59
CA LYS A 242 49.53 8.31 43.95
C LYS A 242 51.02 8.59 44.10
N GLU A 243 51.86 7.78 43.48
CA GLU A 243 53.32 7.83 43.60
C GLU A 243 53.99 8.58 42.42
N ILE A 244 53.20 9.14 41.50
CA ILE A 244 53.68 9.82 40.30
C ILE A 244 53.78 11.33 40.54
N ASP A 245 54.80 11.95 39.95
CA ASP A 245 55.02 13.39 39.99
C ASP A 245 53.78 14.18 39.52
N TYR A 246 53.58 15.36 40.11
CA TYR A 246 52.39 16.19 39.85
C TYR A 246 52.26 16.60 38.37
N SER A 247 53.39 16.88 37.70
CA SER A 247 53.38 17.26 36.28
C SER A 247 52.93 16.10 35.39
N LEU A 248 53.48 14.91 35.62
CA LEU A 248 53.15 13.70 34.88
C LEU A 248 51.73 13.20 35.18
N ARG A 249 51.28 13.33 36.43
CA ARG A 249 49.88 13.06 36.83
C ARG A 249 48.90 13.91 36.03
N ASN A 250 49.13 15.23 35.95
CA ASN A 250 48.25 16.12 35.20
C ASN A 250 48.27 15.81 33.71
N LEU A 251 49.44 15.51 33.15
CA LEU A 251 49.56 15.07 31.76
C LEU A 251 48.68 13.84 31.48
N ILE A 252 48.78 12.80 32.29
CA ILE A 252 48.01 11.55 32.11
C ILE A 252 46.50 11.84 32.20
N VAL A 253 46.09 12.66 33.16
CA VAL A 253 44.68 13.06 33.31
C VAL A 253 44.19 13.83 32.09
N ASP A 254 44.94 14.85 31.65
CA ASP A 254 44.54 15.72 30.54
C ASP A 254 44.48 14.92 29.22
N PHE A 255 45.46 14.05 28.97
CA PHE A 255 45.43 13.12 27.84
C PHE A 255 44.21 12.21 27.88
N SER A 256 43.94 11.61 29.03
CA SER A 256 42.79 10.72 29.21
C SER A 256 41.48 11.47 28.99
N GLN A 257 41.36 12.73 29.46
CA GLN A 257 40.18 13.57 29.26
C GLN A 257 39.95 13.95 27.79
N LEU A 258 41.02 14.23 27.03
CA LEU A 258 40.95 14.56 25.61
C LEU A 258 40.61 13.35 24.73
N LEU A 259 41.05 12.16 25.12
CA LEU A 259 40.83 10.91 24.39
C LEU A 259 39.43 10.31 24.59
N ILE A 260 38.67 10.77 25.59
CA ILE A 260 37.30 10.27 25.83
C ILE A 260 36.38 10.72 24.69
N GLN A 261 35.81 9.72 24.03
CA GLN A 261 34.78 9.88 23.01
C GLN A 261 33.52 9.10 23.43
N PRO A 262 32.32 9.51 23.00
CA PRO A 262 31.10 8.81 23.34
C PRO A 262 31.04 7.46 22.60
N ASN A 263 30.86 6.37 23.32
CA ASN A 263 30.68 5.02 22.76
C ASN A 263 29.22 4.57 22.75
N ILE A 264 28.31 5.41 23.23
CA ILE A 264 26.86 5.21 23.14
C ILE A 264 26.26 6.39 22.41
N THR A 265 25.63 6.14 21.28
CA THR A 265 25.04 7.17 20.42
C THR A 265 23.59 6.84 20.08
N ILE A 266 22.77 7.87 19.88
CA ILE A 266 21.35 7.68 19.52
C ILE A 266 21.23 7.32 18.04
N ASN A 267 20.59 6.21 17.73
CA ASN A 267 20.26 5.82 16.36
C ASN A 267 18.87 6.33 15.99
N ARG A 268 18.82 7.60 15.55
CA ARG A 268 17.57 8.25 15.13
C ARG A 268 16.94 7.57 13.92
N SER A 269 17.75 7.13 12.96
CA SER A 269 17.27 6.49 11.73
C SER A 269 16.53 5.19 12.05
N GLU A 270 17.13 4.32 12.85
CA GLU A 270 16.53 3.05 13.24
C GLU A 270 15.32 3.24 14.15
N THR A 271 15.39 4.19 15.08
CA THR A 271 14.24 4.54 15.94
C THR A 271 13.05 4.99 15.08
N GLU A 272 13.25 5.92 14.15
CA GLU A 272 12.19 6.40 13.26
C GLU A 272 11.65 5.31 12.33
N GLN A 273 12.52 4.40 11.87
CA GLN A 273 12.07 3.26 11.08
C GLN A 273 11.19 2.32 11.91
N ARG A 274 11.55 2.04 13.17
CA ARG A 274 10.73 1.23 14.07
C ARG A 274 9.39 1.93 14.39
N ARG A 275 9.38 3.25 14.58
CA ARG A 275 8.16 4.05 14.75
C ARG A 275 7.22 3.93 13.55
N LYS A 276 7.75 4.08 12.34
CA LYS A 276 6.97 3.90 11.10
C LYS A 276 6.40 2.50 10.99
N ASN A 277 7.19 1.47 11.29
CA ASN A 277 6.73 0.08 11.26
C ASN A 277 5.63 -0.18 12.29
N ALA A 278 5.77 0.34 13.51
CA ALA A 278 4.76 0.23 14.55
C ALA A 278 3.44 0.91 14.14
N ALA A 279 3.52 2.14 13.62
CA ALA A 279 2.35 2.87 13.10
C ALA A 279 1.69 2.13 11.92
N ALA A 280 2.46 1.60 10.98
CA ALA A 280 1.93 0.86 9.85
C ALA A 280 1.29 -0.48 10.26
N GLY A 281 1.73 -1.08 11.35
CA GLY A 281 1.16 -2.31 11.91
C GLY A 281 -0.22 -2.14 12.55
N VAL A 282 -0.65 -0.90 12.83
CA VAL A 282 -1.96 -0.63 13.45
C VAL A 282 -3.07 -0.82 12.42
N LYS A 283 -3.95 -1.80 12.70
CA LYS A 283 -5.16 -2.05 11.91
C LYS A 283 -6.15 -0.87 12.03
N PRO A 284 -6.81 -0.46 10.93
CA PRO A 284 -7.87 0.54 10.95
C PRO A 284 -8.97 0.19 11.97
N ILE A 285 -9.41 1.20 12.71
CA ILE A 285 -10.57 1.09 13.60
C ILE A 285 -11.81 1.33 12.76
N LEU A 286 -12.70 0.34 12.73
CA LEU A 286 -13.93 0.42 11.95
C LEU A 286 -15.13 0.60 12.88
N TYR A 287 -16.03 1.52 12.54
CA TYR A 287 -17.34 1.63 13.17
C TYR A 287 -18.44 1.18 12.20
N LYS A 288 -19.56 0.73 12.75
CA LYS A 288 -20.68 0.19 11.99
C LYS A 288 -21.74 1.26 11.75
N VAL A 289 -22.00 1.56 10.48
CA VAL A 289 -23.15 2.34 10.02
C VAL A 289 -24.32 1.37 9.83
N LYS A 290 -25.50 1.70 10.39
CA LYS A 290 -26.69 0.84 10.30
C LYS A 290 -27.54 1.17 9.07
N ALA A 291 -28.25 0.18 8.54
CA ALA A 291 -29.24 0.37 7.51
C ALA A 291 -30.29 1.42 7.94
N GLY A 292 -30.64 2.33 7.03
CA GLY A 292 -31.57 3.43 7.28
C GLY A 292 -30.96 4.65 8.00
N GLU A 293 -29.70 4.60 8.43
CA GLU A 293 -29.00 5.76 9.00
C GLU A 293 -28.95 6.91 7.99
N MET A 294 -29.29 8.12 8.44
CA MET A 294 -29.24 9.32 7.63
C MET A 294 -27.78 9.76 7.43
N LEU A 295 -27.29 9.68 6.20
CA LEU A 295 -25.91 10.06 5.87
C LEU A 295 -25.82 11.55 5.50
N LEU A 296 -26.80 12.05 4.75
CA LEU A 296 -26.85 13.42 4.28
C LEU A 296 -28.30 13.85 4.12
N ARG A 297 -28.69 15.01 4.66
CA ARG A 297 -30.04 15.58 4.46
C ARG A 297 -30.05 16.56 3.30
N GLU A 298 -31.17 16.68 2.62
CA GLU A 298 -31.38 17.72 1.60
C GLU A 298 -31.06 19.12 2.14
N GLY A 299 -30.32 19.91 1.37
CA GLY A 299 -29.86 21.25 1.74
C GLY A 299 -28.66 21.30 2.71
N GLU A 300 -28.18 20.15 3.21
CA GLU A 300 -27.01 20.07 4.07
C GLU A 300 -25.71 20.19 3.27
N ARG A 301 -24.69 20.83 3.84
CA ARG A 301 -23.34 20.89 3.25
C ARG A 301 -22.54 19.66 3.64
N VAL A 302 -21.88 19.05 2.67
CA VAL A 302 -21.08 17.83 2.89
C VAL A 302 -19.85 18.12 3.73
N THR A 303 -19.80 17.50 4.91
CA THR A 303 -18.65 17.52 5.82
C THR A 303 -17.64 16.41 5.50
N ASN A 304 -16.42 16.51 6.05
CA ASN A 304 -15.39 15.47 5.92
C ASN A 304 -15.88 14.09 6.39
N ALA A 305 -16.53 14.02 7.55
CA ALA A 305 -17.05 12.77 8.10
C ALA A 305 -18.10 12.13 7.19
N GLN A 306 -19.01 12.93 6.62
CA GLN A 306 -20.02 12.46 5.68
C GLN A 306 -19.40 12.00 4.36
N LEU A 307 -18.39 12.72 3.85
CA LEU A 307 -17.69 12.34 2.63
C LEU A 307 -17.02 10.97 2.76
N ILE A 308 -16.43 10.65 3.92
CA ILE A 308 -15.84 9.33 4.18
C ILE A 308 -16.93 8.24 4.13
N LYS A 309 -18.09 8.46 4.77
CA LYS A 309 -19.23 7.52 4.70
C LYS A 309 -19.74 7.33 3.27
N LEU A 310 -19.83 8.40 2.48
CA LEU A 310 -20.27 8.37 1.08
C LEU A 310 -19.28 7.63 0.18
N LYS A 311 -17.97 7.85 0.35
CA LYS A 311 -16.93 7.10 -0.36
C LYS A 311 -16.96 5.61 -0.03
N ALA A 312 -17.07 5.27 1.26
CA ALA A 312 -17.21 3.88 1.68
C ALA A 312 -18.47 3.22 1.07
N LEU A 313 -19.58 3.96 0.95
CA LEU A 313 -20.78 3.48 0.27
C LEU A 313 -20.56 3.29 -1.24
N GLN A 314 -19.83 4.20 -1.90
CA GLN A 314 -19.51 4.11 -3.33
C GLN A 314 -18.58 2.92 -3.64
N ASP A 315 -17.58 2.67 -2.80
CA ASP A 315 -16.66 1.54 -2.94
C ASP A 315 -17.37 0.19 -2.80
N LEU A 316 -18.42 0.11 -1.98
CA LEU A 316 -19.26 -1.10 -1.88
C LEU A 316 -20.09 -1.40 -3.12
N VAL A 317 -20.28 -0.41 -4.00
CA VAL A 317 -21.05 -0.52 -5.26
C VAL A 317 -20.10 -0.75 -6.45
N ALA A 318 -18.79 -0.90 -6.22
CA ALA A 318 -17.71 -0.86 -7.22
C ALA A 318 -18.07 -1.46 -8.59
N HIS A 319 -17.99 -0.59 -9.60
CA HIS A 319 -18.24 -0.78 -11.04
C HIS A 319 -17.55 -1.98 -11.72
N LYS A 320 -16.59 -2.66 -11.06
CA LYS A 320 -15.78 -3.73 -11.67
C LYS A 320 -16.61 -4.97 -12.00
N GLN A 321 -17.60 -5.33 -11.16
CA GLN A 321 -18.50 -6.45 -11.45
C GLN A 321 -19.52 -6.09 -12.54
N ILE A 322 -19.95 -4.82 -12.61
CA ILE A 322 -20.90 -4.33 -13.60
C ILE A 322 -20.30 -4.41 -15.01
N MET A 323 -19.03 -4.01 -15.19
CA MET A 323 -18.35 -4.04 -16.50
C MET A 323 -18.10 -5.46 -17.03
N ALA A 324 -17.69 -6.38 -16.15
CA ALA A 324 -17.49 -7.78 -16.56
C ALA A 324 -18.83 -8.45 -16.93
N SER A 325 -19.89 -8.18 -16.15
CA SER A 325 -21.23 -8.71 -16.38
C SER A 325 -21.87 -8.13 -17.66
N SER A 326 -21.61 -6.86 -17.99
CA SER A 326 -22.09 -6.26 -19.24
C SER A 326 -21.41 -6.81 -20.48
N ILE A 327 -20.11 -7.10 -20.42
CA ILE A 327 -19.37 -7.71 -21.53
C ILE A 327 -19.89 -9.13 -21.81
N GLY A 328 -20.10 -9.93 -20.77
CA GLY A 328 -20.67 -11.28 -20.90
C GLY A 328 -22.07 -11.26 -21.53
N ALA A 329 -22.93 -10.35 -21.07
CA ALA A 329 -24.26 -10.16 -21.67
C ALA A 329 -24.18 -9.75 -23.15
N ALA A 330 -23.31 -8.80 -23.50
CA ALA A 330 -23.08 -8.37 -24.88
C ALA A 330 -22.62 -9.53 -25.78
N MET A 331 -21.65 -10.32 -25.32
CA MET A 331 -21.15 -11.49 -26.06
C MET A 331 -22.25 -12.53 -26.28
N LEU A 332 -23.05 -12.82 -25.25
CA LEU A 332 -24.17 -13.76 -25.37
C LEU A 332 -25.19 -13.28 -26.40
N ILE A 333 -25.58 -12.00 -26.38
CA ILE A 333 -26.55 -11.44 -27.34
C ILE A 333 -26.00 -11.47 -28.77
N ILE A 334 -24.72 -11.15 -28.97
CA ILE A 334 -24.09 -11.18 -30.29
C ILE A 334 -24.06 -12.62 -30.83
N PHE A 335 -23.61 -13.59 -30.02
CA PHE A 335 -23.63 -15.01 -30.37
C PHE A 335 -25.04 -15.49 -30.74
N LEU A 336 -26.01 -15.03 -29.97
CA LEU A 336 -27.40 -15.41 -30.10
C LEU A 336 -28.07 -14.80 -31.35
N LEU A 337 -27.83 -13.52 -31.64
CA LEU A 337 -28.37 -12.89 -32.85
C LEU A 337 -27.67 -13.40 -34.12
N THR A 338 -26.39 -13.78 -34.02
CA THR A 338 -25.66 -14.44 -35.12
C THR A 338 -26.19 -15.85 -35.40
N THR A 339 -26.57 -16.64 -34.37
CA THR A 339 -27.24 -17.94 -34.61
C THR A 339 -28.58 -17.78 -35.34
N ILE A 340 -29.40 -16.78 -34.96
CA ILE A 340 -30.66 -16.47 -35.67
C ILE A 340 -30.39 -16.03 -37.11
N TYR A 341 -29.37 -15.20 -37.34
CA TYR A 341 -28.95 -14.76 -38.67
C TYR A 341 -28.58 -15.97 -39.56
N LEU A 342 -27.76 -16.89 -39.05
CA LEU A 342 -27.34 -18.09 -39.77
C LEU A 342 -28.53 -19.02 -40.08
N LEU A 343 -29.42 -19.24 -39.11
CA LEU A 343 -30.57 -20.12 -39.28
C LEU A 343 -31.60 -19.53 -40.26
N SER A 344 -31.79 -18.20 -40.24
CA SER A 344 -32.63 -17.50 -41.22
C SER A 344 -31.99 -17.47 -42.62
N SER A 345 -30.67 -17.64 -42.74
CA SER A 345 -29.98 -17.71 -44.03
C SER A 345 -30.04 -19.09 -44.66
N ASN A 346 -30.09 -20.16 -43.86
CA ASN A 346 -30.02 -21.54 -44.35
C ASN A 346 -31.39 -22.10 -44.82
N ASN A 347 -32.50 -21.52 -44.36
CA ASN A 347 -33.82 -22.14 -44.49
C ASN A 347 -34.58 -21.80 -45.80
N ASN A 348 -34.09 -20.91 -46.67
CA ASN A 348 -34.80 -20.53 -47.90
C ASN A 348 -33.85 -20.10 -49.03
N GLY A 349 -33.65 -20.97 -50.03
CA GLY A 349 -32.84 -20.70 -51.24
C GLY A 349 -33.42 -19.68 -52.24
N GLN A 350 -34.36 -18.82 -51.85
CA GLN A 350 -35.06 -17.93 -52.80
C GLN A 350 -35.37 -16.50 -52.33
N ILE A 351 -34.85 -16.04 -51.18
CA ILE A 351 -35.14 -14.67 -50.71
C ILE A 351 -33.89 -13.97 -50.16
N SER A 352 -32.96 -13.67 -51.06
CA SER A 352 -31.74 -12.90 -50.76
C SER A 352 -32.04 -11.41 -50.44
N HIS A 353 -33.21 -10.89 -50.83
CA HIS A 353 -33.52 -9.46 -50.72
C HIS A 353 -34.28 -9.01 -49.45
N SER A 354 -34.68 -9.93 -48.56
CA SER A 354 -35.44 -9.60 -47.33
C SER A 354 -34.72 -9.92 -46.02
N HIS A 355 -33.47 -10.36 -46.06
CA HIS A 355 -32.74 -10.84 -44.88
C HIS A 355 -32.66 -9.79 -43.75
N ASN A 356 -32.33 -8.55 -44.10
CA ASN A 356 -32.24 -7.46 -43.12
C ASN A 356 -33.61 -7.10 -42.52
N LYS A 357 -34.71 -7.30 -43.25
CA LYS A 357 -36.08 -7.07 -42.74
C LYS A 357 -36.49 -8.15 -41.75
N ASN A 358 -36.10 -9.39 -42.01
CA ASN A 358 -36.34 -10.52 -41.13
C ASN A 358 -35.56 -10.37 -39.82
N VAL A 359 -34.28 -10.00 -39.90
CA VAL A 359 -33.44 -9.70 -38.71
C VAL A 359 -34.02 -8.53 -37.92
N LEU A 360 -34.43 -7.44 -38.59
CA LEU A 360 -35.05 -6.29 -37.94
C LEU A 360 -36.39 -6.65 -37.28
N PHE A 361 -37.20 -7.50 -37.91
CA PHE A 361 -38.45 -7.99 -37.33
C PHE A 361 -38.21 -8.78 -36.05
N VAL A 362 -37.34 -9.80 -36.09
CA VAL A 362 -37.01 -10.62 -34.90
C VAL A 362 -36.42 -9.75 -33.79
N ALA A 363 -35.53 -8.84 -34.13
CA ALA A 363 -34.96 -7.88 -33.21
C ALA A 363 -36.01 -6.99 -32.54
N SER A 364 -36.94 -6.45 -33.34
CA SER A 364 -38.02 -5.59 -32.84
C SER A 364 -38.94 -6.35 -31.87
N VAL A 365 -39.31 -7.58 -32.23
CA VAL A 365 -40.10 -8.47 -31.36
C VAL A 365 -39.33 -8.77 -30.06
N LEU A 366 -38.03 -9.11 -30.17
CA LEU A 366 -37.18 -9.37 -29.00
C LEU A 366 -37.13 -8.16 -28.05
N VAL A 367 -36.84 -6.97 -28.58
CA VAL A 367 -36.75 -5.72 -27.80
C VAL A 367 -38.11 -5.40 -27.16
N THR A 368 -39.21 -5.56 -27.89
CA THR A 368 -40.56 -5.28 -27.38
C THR A 368 -40.88 -6.16 -26.16
N PHE A 369 -40.70 -7.48 -26.28
CA PHE A 369 -40.98 -8.39 -25.17
C PHE A 369 -39.96 -8.26 -24.03
N PHE A 370 -38.72 -7.86 -24.33
CA PHE A 370 -37.73 -7.54 -23.30
C PHE A 370 -38.12 -6.30 -22.47
N ILE A 371 -38.63 -5.25 -23.12
CA ILE A 371 -39.18 -4.07 -22.43
C ILE A 371 -40.39 -4.45 -21.57
N ILE A 372 -41.30 -5.28 -22.10
CA ILE A 372 -42.46 -5.79 -21.33
C ILE A 372 -42.02 -6.56 -20.09
N ALA A 373 -41.00 -7.42 -20.21
CA ALA A 373 -40.45 -8.16 -19.07
C ALA A 373 -39.85 -7.23 -18.01
N LYS A 374 -39.09 -6.20 -18.44
CA LYS A 374 -38.49 -5.22 -17.55
C LYS A 374 -39.51 -4.33 -16.83
N ILE A 375 -40.50 -3.83 -17.55
CA ILE A 375 -41.58 -3.02 -16.96
C ILE A 375 -42.37 -3.87 -15.95
N SER A 376 -42.71 -5.11 -16.31
CA SER A 376 -43.38 -6.05 -15.40
C SER A 376 -42.53 -6.33 -14.14
N GLY A 377 -41.21 -6.45 -14.29
CA GLY A 377 -40.26 -6.56 -13.18
C GLY A 377 -40.36 -5.39 -12.19
N ILE A 378 -40.20 -4.18 -12.69
CA ILE A 378 -40.26 -2.94 -11.89
C ILE A 378 -41.65 -2.77 -11.24
N LEU A 379 -42.71 -3.03 -11.99
CA LEU A 379 -44.09 -2.89 -11.52
C LEU A 379 -44.42 -3.91 -10.42
N SER A 380 -43.86 -5.12 -10.48
CA SER A 380 -44.06 -6.13 -9.44
C SER A 380 -43.49 -5.70 -8.08
N GLU A 381 -42.36 -4.99 -8.08
CA GLU A 381 -41.71 -4.49 -6.87
C GLU A 381 -42.50 -3.33 -6.23
N THR A 382 -43.09 -2.45 -7.07
CA THR A 382 -43.87 -1.29 -6.59
C THR A 382 -45.28 -1.66 -6.14
N LEU A 383 -45.95 -2.61 -6.80
CA LEU A 383 -47.31 -3.04 -6.45
C LEU A 383 -47.39 -3.75 -5.09
N ILE A 384 -46.33 -4.46 -4.68
CA ILE A 384 -46.31 -5.19 -3.41
C ILE A 384 -46.15 -4.24 -2.21
N GLN A 385 -45.61 -3.04 -2.43
CA GLN A 385 -45.52 -2.00 -1.39
C GLN A 385 -46.88 -1.42 -0.98
N HIS A 386 -47.93 -1.61 -1.80
CA HIS A 386 -49.23 -0.97 -1.64
C HIS A 386 -50.44 -1.91 -1.65
N THR A 387 -50.26 -3.23 -1.74
CA THR A 387 -51.38 -4.18 -1.85
C THR A 387 -51.59 -5.04 -0.59
N ILE A 388 -52.86 -5.37 -0.31
CA ILE A 388 -53.33 -6.10 0.88
C ILE A 388 -53.11 -7.63 0.74
N PHE A 389 -52.85 -8.13 -0.48
CA PHE A 389 -52.67 -9.55 -0.77
C PHE A 389 -51.20 -9.98 -0.69
N LYS A 390 -50.87 -10.91 0.21
CA LYS A 390 -49.53 -11.52 0.38
C LYS A 390 -49.21 -12.53 -0.74
N ILE A 391 -49.12 -12.06 -1.98
CA ILE A 391 -48.63 -12.89 -3.09
C ILE A 391 -47.10 -12.76 -3.15
N SER A 392 -46.39 -13.87 -3.34
CA SER A 392 -44.93 -13.86 -3.53
C SER A 392 -44.58 -13.09 -4.82
N VAL A 393 -43.56 -12.23 -4.76
CA VAL A 393 -43.02 -11.48 -5.92
C VAL A 393 -42.75 -12.41 -7.12
N SER A 394 -42.32 -13.64 -6.82
CA SER A 394 -41.98 -14.64 -7.84
C SER A 394 -43.19 -15.12 -8.65
N SER A 395 -44.39 -15.09 -8.07
CA SER A 395 -45.62 -15.57 -8.73
C SER A 395 -46.10 -14.63 -9.84
N VAL A 396 -45.87 -13.32 -9.69
CA VAL A 396 -46.24 -12.30 -10.68
C VAL A 396 -45.46 -12.48 -11.98
N PHE A 397 -44.22 -13.00 -11.90
CA PHE A 397 -43.36 -13.21 -13.06
C PHE A 397 -43.87 -14.31 -14.00
N PHE A 398 -44.58 -15.31 -13.50
CA PHE A 398 -45.16 -16.36 -14.34
C PHE A 398 -46.35 -15.86 -15.18
N ALA A 399 -46.95 -14.72 -14.83
CA ALA A 399 -48.08 -14.16 -15.56
C ALA A 399 -47.67 -13.32 -16.79
N ILE A 400 -46.37 -13.10 -17.00
CA ILE A 400 -45.88 -12.28 -18.11
C ILE A 400 -46.03 -13.06 -19.42
N PRO A 401 -46.75 -12.54 -20.45
CA PRO A 401 -47.05 -13.29 -21.68
C PRO A 401 -45.87 -13.31 -22.67
N LEU A 402 -44.70 -13.77 -22.21
CA LEU A 402 -43.46 -13.82 -23.02
C LEU A 402 -43.51 -14.87 -24.14
N SER A 403 -44.32 -15.93 -23.95
CA SER A 403 -44.60 -16.95 -24.97
C SER A 403 -45.22 -16.37 -26.25
N ALA A 404 -45.93 -15.24 -26.16
CA ALA A 404 -46.51 -14.55 -27.32
C ALA A 404 -45.44 -14.04 -28.30
N GLY A 405 -44.21 -13.77 -27.82
CA GLY A 405 -43.08 -13.43 -28.68
C GLY A 405 -42.70 -14.59 -29.60
N THR A 406 -42.60 -15.81 -29.05
CA THR A 406 -42.35 -17.03 -29.82
C THR A 406 -43.44 -17.30 -30.84
N MET A 407 -44.71 -17.17 -30.44
CA MET A 407 -45.83 -17.34 -31.37
C MET A 407 -45.76 -16.38 -32.55
N THR A 408 -45.44 -15.11 -32.26
CA THR A 408 -45.29 -14.07 -33.28
C THR A 408 -44.21 -14.45 -34.28
N VAL A 409 -43.03 -14.88 -33.81
CA VAL A 409 -41.94 -15.31 -34.70
C VAL A 409 -42.32 -16.58 -35.48
N CYS A 410 -43.02 -17.53 -34.85
CA CYS A 410 -43.43 -18.79 -35.50
C CYS A 410 -44.36 -18.56 -36.69
N ILE A 411 -45.32 -17.63 -36.56
CA ILE A 411 -46.29 -17.34 -37.64
C ILE A 411 -45.60 -16.72 -38.85
N PHE A 412 -44.69 -15.77 -38.62
CA PHE A 412 -44.10 -15.00 -39.71
C PHE A 412 -42.85 -15.67 -40.33
N MET A 413 -42.14 -16.52 -39.57
CA MET A 413 -40.83 -17.06 -39.97
C MET A 413 -40.71 -18.58 -39.83
N GLY A 414 -41.75 -19.25 -39.34
CA GLY A 414 -41.77 -20.70 -39.15
C GLY A 414 -41.11 -21.18 -37.86
N MET A 415 -41.30 -22.48 -37.59
CA MET A 415 -40.91 -23.11 -36.31
C MET A 415 -39.39 -23.09 -36.07
N ASN A 416 -38.57 -23.22 -37.11
CA ASN A 416 -37.10 -23.26 -36.99
C ASN A 416 -36.56 -21.96 -36.36
N VAL A 417 -37.05 -20.80 -36.80
CA VAL A 417 -36.63 -19.50 -36.26
C VAL A 417 -37.28 -19.23 -34.90
N ALA A 418 -38.53 -19.67 -34.70
CA ALA A 418 -39.23 -19.54 -33.43
C ALA A 418 -38.58 -20.34 -32.29
N PHE A 419 -38.06 -21.53 -32.59
CA PHE A 419 -37.29 -22.33 -31.63
C PHE A 419 -36.08 -21.57 -31.14
N ALA A 420 -35.26 -21.06 -32.07
CA ALA A 420 -34.09 -20.25 -31.74
C ALA A 420 -34.50 -19.04 -30.88
N PHE A 421 -35.50 -18.27 -31.33
CA PHE A 421 -36.04 -17.13 -30.59
C PHE A 421 -36.52 -17.47 -29.17
N THR A 422 -37.08 -18.65 -28.95
CA THR A 422 -37.54 -19.08 -27.62
C THR A 422 -36.38 -19.29 -26.66
N VAL A 423 -35.33 -19.97 -27.11
CA VAL A 423 -34.10 -20.16 -26.33
C VAL A 423 -33.50 -18.80 -25.99
N VAL A 424 -33.52 -17.89 -26.96
CA VAL A 424 -33.01 -16.52 -26.82
C VAL A 424 -33.75 -15.76 -25.73
N ILE A 425 -35.08 -15.68 -25.85
CA ILE A 425 -35.87 -14.86 -24.96
C ILE A 425 -35.85 -15.45 -23.54
N ALA A 426 -35.93 -16.78 -23.40
CA ALA A 426 -35.81 -17.47 -22.11
C ALA A 426 -34.47 -17.17 -21.41
N THR A 427 -33.35 -17.20 -22.15
CA THR A 427 -32.03 -16.86 -21.61
C THR A 427 -31.96 -15.39 -21.17
N CYS A 428 -32.48 -14.48 -21.99
CA CYS A 428 -32.52 -13.05 -21.65
C CYS A 428 -33.36 -12.79 -20.40
N ILE A 429 -34.51 -13.44 -20.28
CA ILE A 429 -35.39 -13.33 -19.11
C ILE A 429 -34.70 -13.84 -17.85
N ALA A 430 -34.01 -14.97 -17.92
CA ALA A 430 -33.26 -15.52 -16.80
C ALA A 430 -32.21 -14.51 -16.28
N LEU A 431 -31.50 -13.83 -17.20
CA LEU A 431 -30.56 -12.77 -16.84
C LEU A 431 -31.24 -11.56 -16.20
N ILE A 432 -32.44 -11.17 -16.64
CA ILE A 432 -33.20 -10.07 -16.01
C ILE A 432 -33.57 -10.42 -14.56
N PHE A 433 -34.03 -11.65 -14.32
CA PHE A 433 -34.50 -12.09 -13.01
C PHE A 433 -33.40 -12.75 -12.17
N GLN A 434 -32.20 -12.16 -12.18
CA GLN A 434 -31.07 -12.54 -11.32
C GLN A 434 -30.64 -14.01 -11.46
N ASN A 435 -30.66 -14.56 -12.67
CA ASN A 435 -30.22 -15.91 -13.01
C ASN A 435 -31.02 -17.04 -12.32
N ARG A 436 -32.30 -16.79 -12.01
CA ARG A 436 -33.20 -17.82 -11.46
C ARG A 436 -33.63 -18.81 -12.56
N PHE A 437 -33.04 -20.00 -12.52
CA PHE A 437 -33.27 -21.08 -13.50
C PHE A 437 -34.73 -21.51 -13.67
N GLU A 438 -35.57 -21.33 -12.65
CA GLU A 438 -37.00 -21.63 -12.69
C GLU A 438 -37.71 -20.88 -13.83
N PHE A 439 -37.38 -19.59 -14.03
CA PHE A 439 -37.98 -18.77 -15.09
C PHE A 439 -37.46 -19.17 -16.47
N PHE A 440 -36.18 -19.53 -16.58
CA PHE A 440 -35.62 -20.04 -17.83
C PHE A 440 -36.40 -21.27 -18.30
N ILE A 441 -36.56 -22.26 -17.42
CA ILE A 441 -37.25 -23.52 -17.75
C ILE A 441 -38.71 -23.25 -18.10
N TYR A 442 -39.39 -22.42 -17.30
CA TYR A 442 -40.80 -22.09 -17.54
C TYR A 442 -41.02 -21.43 -18.91
N PHE A 443 -40.25 -20.39 -19.25
CA PHE A 443 -40.42 -19.68 -20.51
C PHE A 443 -39.92 -20.48 -21.72
N LEU A 444 -38.92 -21.35 -21.52
CA LEU A 444 -38.48 -22.27 -22.56
C LEU A 444 -39.59 -23.27 -22.92
N ILE A 445 -40.16 -23.96 -21.92
CA ILE A 445 -41.20 -24.97 -22.15
C ILE A 445 -42.48 -24.32 -22.69
N SER A 446 -42.96 -23.26 -22.04
CA SER A 446 -44.19 -22.56 -22.46
C SER A 446 -44.05 -21.94 -23.85
N GLY A 447 -42.91 -21.32 -24.16
CA GLY A 447 -42.64 -20.76 -25.48
C GLY A 447 -42.58 -21.82 -26.58
N LEU A 448 -41.92 -22.95 -26.33
CA LEU A 448 -41.83 -24.05 -27.30
C LEU A 448 -43.19 -24.68 -27.58
N MET A 449 -43.99 -24.93 -26.53
CA MET A 449 -45.36 -25.42 -26.67
C MET A 449 -46.23 -24.43 -27.45
N ALA A 450 -46.16 -23.15 -27.10
CA ALA A 450 -46.87 -22.07 -27.78
C ALA A 450 -46.52 -22.00 -29.28
N GLY A 451 -45.24 -22.07 -29.64
CA GLY A 451 -44.78 -22.09 -31.03
C GLY A 451 -45.28 -23.31 -31.79
N TYR A 452 -45.14 -24.51 -31.20
CA TYR A 452 -45.57 -25.76 -31.82
C TYR A 452 -47.08 -25.79 -32.11
N TRP A 453 -47.89 -25.36 -31.15
CA TRP A 453 -49.36 -25.33 -31.32
C TRP A 453 -49.81 -24.31 -32.36
N VAL A 454 -49.06 -23.22 -32.52
CA VAL A 454 -49.39 -22.14 -33.47
C VAL A 454 -48.90 -22.44 -34.89
N GLN A 455 -47.97 -23.37 -35.07
CA GLN A 455 -47.39 -23.72 -36.38
C GLN A 455 -48.44 -24.08 -37.45
N ASN A 456 -49.54 -24.73 -37.05
CA ASN A 456 -50.60 -25.18 -37.96
C ASN A 456 -51.92 -24.39 -37.78
N CYS A 457 -51.86 -23.18 -37.25
CA CYS A 457 -53.03 -22.35 -36.98
C CYS A 457 -53.79 -21.94 -38.24
N ARG A 458 -55.10 -22.22 -38.28
CA ARG A 458 -56.05 -21.63 -39.24
C ARG A 458 -57.09 -20.70 -38.59
N GLU A 459 -57.30 -20.80 -37.27
CA GLU A 459 -58.34 -20.07 -36.53
C GLU A 459 -57.81 -19.22 -35.38
N ARG A 460 -58.45 -18.07 -35.12
CA ARG A 460 -58.09 -17.14 -34.04
C ARG A 460 -58.21 -17.74 -32.63
N LYS A 461 -59.06 -18.75 -32.44
CA LYS A 461 -59.25 -19.42 -31.13
C LYS A 461 -58.02 -20.18 -30.65
N VAL A 462 -57.16 -20.63 -31.57
CA VAL A 462 -55.97 -21.41 -31.23
C VAL A 462 -54.93 -20.54 -30.49
N PHE A 463 -54.91 -19.23 -30.73
CA PHE A 463 -54.05 -18.27 -30.01
C PHE A 463 -54.33 -18.24 -28.51
N ILE A 464 -55.61 -18.21 -28.13
CA ILE A 464 -56.04 -18.16 -26.72
C ILE A 464 -55.82 -19.50 -26.02
N LYS A 465 -55.79 -20.61 -26.76
CA LYS A 465 -55.52 -21.94 -26.20
C LYS A 465 -54.04 -22.24 -26.03
N ALA A 466 -53.19 -21.67 -26.89
CA ALA A 466 -51.76 -21.96 -26.94
C ALA A 466 -50.93 -21.10 -25.97
N GLY A 467 -51.47 -19.97 -25.51
CA GLY A 467 -50.80 -19.01 -24.63
C GLY A 467 -51.49 -18.98 -23.29
#